data_AF-D5EQH4-F1
#
_entry.id   AF-D5EQH4-F1
#
_cell.length_a   1.000
_cell.length_b   1.000
_cell.length_c   1.000
_cell.angle_alpha   90.00
_cell.angle_beta   90.00
_cell.angle_gamma   90.00
#
_symmetry.space_group_name_H-M   'P 1'
#
loop_
_entity.id
_entity.type
_entity.pdbx_description
1 polymer ?
#
loop_
_entity_poly.entity_id
_entity_poly.type
_entity_poly.pdbx_seq_one_letter_code
_entity_poly.pdbx_strand_id
1 'polypeptide(L)'
;MNLRITLLTIGFFCAAFTASAFNLDSFSKKATEAVTGGDTSDPLALCTQLLTSFSGNAEATNYAKGLLNSFKAEDYLGAFGYYDKIKSAKLTDAQMKTWNDVKNPLSAIILERNFSYQDSGLADLVTKATASLQGNDTEGASNYLTQLKQAATLSAEQKAIVGDIMANLPLLK
;
A
#
# COMPACT_ATOMS: atom_id res chain seq x y z
N MET A 1 10.38 64.89 -3.37
CA MET A 1 9.40 64.25 -4.28
C MET A 1 10.17 63.45 -5.31
N ASN A 2 10.15 62.12 -5.20
CA ASN A 2 9.96 61.17 -6.31
C ASN A 2 10.30 59.74 -5.86
N LEU A 3 9.24 58.95 -5.89
CA LEU A 3 9.10 57.53 -5.58
C LEU A 3 9.47 56.70 -6.83
N ARG A 4 10.30 55.65 -6.70
CA ARG A 4 10.40 54.51 -7.66
C ARG A 4 10.88 53.28 -6.86
N ILE A 5 9.97 52.49 -6.30
CA ILE A 5 9.38 51.24 -6.85
C ILE A 5 10.43 50.21 -7.30
N THR A 6 10.70 49.30 -6.35
CA THR A 6 10.94 47.86 -6.38
C THR A 6 11.04 47.14 -7.73
N LEU A 7 12.05 46.26 -7.87
CA LEU A 7 11.87 44.96 -8.53
C LEU A 7 12.68 43.89 -7.77
N LEU A 8 11.98 42.97 -7.11
CA LEU A 8 12.52 41.81 -6.43
C LEU A 8 12.53 40.66 -7.44
N THR A 9 13.70 40.33 -8.00
CA THR A 9 13.86 39.14 -8.86
C THR A 9 13.89 37.89 -7.99
N ILE A 10 12.74 37.20 -7.90
CA ILE A 10 12.65 35.85 -7.35
C ILE A 10 13.17 34.89 -8.42
N GLY A 11 14.38 34.36 -8.20
CA GLY A 11 14.93 33.28 -9.00
C GLY A 11 14.13 32.00 -8.80
N PHE A 12 13.41 31.59 -9.84
CA PHE A 12 12.72 30.30 -9.91
C PHE A 12 13.77 29.20 -10.04
N PHE A 13 14.05 28.48 -8.95
CA PHE A 13 14.83 27.24 -9.00
C PHE A 13 13.95 26.16 -9.67
N CYS A 14 14.10 25.98 -10.98
CA CYS A 14 13.58 24.80 -11.67
C CYS A 14 14.45 23.60 -11.25
N ALA A 15 14.04 22.90 -10.19
CA ALA A 15 14.60 21.58 -9.89
C ALA A 15 14.18 20.63 -11.01
N ALA A 16 15.11 20.31 -11.90
CA ALA A 16 14.95 19.26 -12.89
C ALA A 16 14.80 17.93 -12.15
N PHE A 17 13.57 17.46 -12.01
CA PHE A 17 13.32 16.06 -11.68
C PHE A 17 13.76 15.25 -12.90
N THR A 18 14.93 14.63 -12.82
CA THR A 18 15.28 13.53 -13.71
C THR A 18 14.30 12.40 -13.43
N ALA A 19 13.28 12.30 -14.29
CA ALA A 19 12.36 11.17 -14.31
C ALA A 19 13.16 9.93 -14.71
N SER A 20 13.63 9.17 -13.73
CA SER A 20 14.05 7.79 -13.95
C SER A 20 12.82 7.05 -14.43
N ALA A 21 12.76 6.77 -15.74
CA ALA A 21 11.70 5.97 -16.33
C ALA A 21 11.66 4.62 -15.61
N PHE A 22 10.63 4.44 -14.78
CA PHE A 22 10.37 3.18 -14.13
C PHE A 22 9.96 2.22 -15.24
N ASN A 23 10.86 1.31 -15.61
CA ASN A 23 10.65 0.46 -16.76
C ASN A 23 9.60 -0.62 -16.40
N LEU A 24 8.39 -0.41 -16.91
CA LEU A 24 7.26 -1.34 -16.80
C LEU A 24 7.31 -2.44 -17.88
N ASP A 25 8.31 -2.47 -18.77
CA ASP A 25 8.35 -3.41 -19.90
C ASP A 25 8.48 -4.87 -19.45
N SER A 26 9.12 -5.14 -18.30
CA SER A 26 9.11 -6.48 -17.70
C SER A 26 7.76 -6.86 -17.08
N PHE A 27 6.79 -5.93 -17.05
CA PHE A 27 5.47 -6.08 -16.42
C PHE A 27 4.31 -5.83 -17.38
N SER A 28 4.55 -5.35 -18.61
CA SER A 28 3.50 -4.86 -19.53
C SER A 28 2.37 -5.88 -19.74
N LYS A 29 2.69 -7.17 -19.83
CA LYS A 29 1.69 -8.22 -20.04
C LYS A 29 0.73 -8.40 -18.86
N LYS A 30 1.22 -8.35 -17.61
CA LYS A 30 0.38 -8.47 -16.40
C LYS A 30 -0.20 -7.14 -15.93
N ALA A 31 0.52 -6.04 -16.14
CA ALA A 31 0.09 -4.68 -15.83
C ALA A 31 -1.14 -4.28 -16.68
N THR A 32 -1.18 -4.67 -17.95
CA THR A 32 -2.35 -4.44 -18.82
C THR A 32 -3.55 -5.29 -18.39
N GLU A 33 -3.35 -6.56 -18.03
CA GLU A 33 -4.42 -7.44 -17.52
C GLU A 33 -4.99 -6.96 -16.17
N ALA A 34 -4.13 -6.47 -15.27
CA ALA A 34 -4.49 -5.86 -13.99
C ALA A 34 -5.43 -4.65 -14.12
N VAL A 35 -5.17 -3.80 -15.11
CA VAL A 35 -5.97 -2.59 -15.38
C VAL A 35 -7.35 -2.94 -15.97
N THR A 36 -7.51 -4.11 -16.58
CA THR A 36 -8.76 -4.51 -17.28
C THR A 36 -9.59 -5.58 -16.56
N GLY A 37 -9.16 -6.06 -15.39
CA GLY A 37 -9.90 -7.06 -14.59
C GLY A 37 -9.03 -8.10 -13.90
N GLY A 38 -7.81 -7.72 -13.48
CA GLY A 38 -6.89 -8.66 -12.83
C GLY A 38 -7.42 -9.15 -11.49
N ASP A 39 -7.03 -10.38 -11.17
CA ASP A 39 -7.25 -11.01 -9.88
C ASP A 39 -6.80 -10.06 -8.77
N THR A 40 -7.74 -9.64 -7.89
CA THR A 40 -7.48 -8.72 -6.77
C THR A 40 -6.57 -9.32 -5.71
N SER A 41 -6.06 -10.54 -5.96
CA SER A 41 -5.07 -11.27 -5.17
C SER A 41 -3.64 -11.17 -5.72
N ASP A 42 -3.38 -10.59 -6.91
CA ASP A 42 -2.01 -10.41 -7.42
C ASP A 42 -1.38 -9.10 -6.89
N PRO A 43 -0.34 -9.15 -6.04
CA PRO A 43 0.28 -7.95 -5.49
C PRO A 43 0.86 -7.03 -6.58
N LEU A 44 1.28 -7.57 -7.73
CA LEU A 44 1.80 -6.75 -8.83
C LEU A 44 0.67 -5.98 -9.53
N ALA A 45 -0.50 -6.59 -9.68
CA ALA A 45 -1.67 -5.96 -10.27
C ALA A 45 -2.12 -4.77 -9.41
N LEU A 46 -2.24 -5.01 -8.11
CA LEU A 46 -2.57 -4.03 -7.09
C LEU A 46 -1.56 -2.87 -7.06
N CYS A 47 -0.25 -3.16 -7.06
CA CYS A 47 0.78 -2.12 -7.10
C CYS A 47 0.76 -1.33 -8.42
N THR A 48 0.46 -1.96 -9.55
CA THR A 48 0.33 -1.29 -10.85
C THR A 48 -0.87 -0.33 -10.87
N GLN A 49 -1.98 -0.74 -10.26
CA GLN A 49 -3.15 0.11 -10.08
C GLN A 49 -2.81 1.37 -9.24
N LEU A 50 -2.02 1.21 -8.18
CA LEU A 50 -1.50 2.35 -7.40
C LEU A 50 -0.60 3.26 -8.25
N LEU A 51 0.37 2.71 -8.98
CA LEU A 51 1.26 3.50 -9.82
C LEU A 51 0.50 4.32 -10.88
N THR A 52 -0.53 3.72 -11.47
CA THR A 52 -1.41 4.41 -12.44
C THR A 52 -2.21 5.52 -11.77
N SER A 53 -2.87 5.23 -10.65
CA SER A 53 -3.68 6.22 -9.92
C SER A 53 -2.85 7.38 -9.36
N PHE A 54 -1.64 7.09 -8.91
CA PHE A 54 -0.71 8.09 -8.36
C PHE A 54 0.03 8.89 -9.44
N SER A 55 -0.23 8.65 -10.73
CA SER A 55 0.29 9.48 -11.81
C SER A 55 -0.03 10.95 -11.57
N GLY A 56 0.98 11.82 -11.73
CA GLY A 56 0.90 13.24 -11.37
C GLY A 56 1.20 13.57 -9.90
N ASN A 57 1.33 12.57 -9.02
CA ASN A 57 1.82 12.73 -7.65
C ASN A 57 3.16 12.00 -7.49
N ALA A 58 4.26 12.75 -7.59
CA ALA A 58 5.62 12.20 -7.60
C ALA A 58 6.00 11.47 -6.29
N GLU A 59 5.58 12.00 -5.14
CA GLU A 59 5.85 11.37 -3.84
C GLU A 59 5.10 10.03 -3.72
N ALA A 60 3.79 10.04 -3.94
CA ALA A 60 2.97 8.83 -3.86
C ALA A 60 3.43 7.76 -4.86
N THR A 61 3.80 8.18 -6.08
CA THR A 61 4.37 7.28 -7.10
C THR A 61 5.68 6.64 -6.63
N ASN A 62 6.59 7.42 -6.04
CA ASN A 62 7.86 6.89 -5.54
C ASN A 62 7.65 5.94 -4.36
N TYR A 63 6.70 6.23 -3.46
CA TYR A 63 6.37 5.32 -2.38
C TYR A 63 5.70 4.03 -2.85
N ALA A 64 4.81 4.10 -3.85
CA ALA A 64 4.23 2.90 -4.46
C ALA A 64 5.28 2.02 -5.18
N LYS A 65 6.33 2.61 -5.78
CA LYS A 65 7.47 1.85 -6.31
C LYS A 65 8.24 1.14 -5.19
N GLY A 66 8.46 1.83 -4.08
CA GLY A 66 9.10 1.24 -2.91
C GLY A 66 8.29 0.08 -2.34
N LEU A 67 6.97 0.26 -2.22
CA LEU A 67 6.03 -0.79 -1.83
C LEU A 67 6.14 -2.02 -2.73
N LEU A 68 6.11 -1.83 -4.06
CA LEU A 68 6.28 -2.92 -5.03
C LEU A 68 7.63 -3.63 -4.85
N ASN A 69 8.71 -2.89 -4.57
CA ASN A 69 10.02 -3.49 -4.35
C ASN A 69 10.06 -4.31 -3.05
N SER A 70 9.40 -3.86 -1.97
CA SER A 70 9.24 -4.64 -0.75
C SER A 70 8.52 -5.97 -1.01
N PHE A 71 7.43 -5.97 -1.78
CA PHE A 71 6.74 -7.20 -2.17
C PHE A 71 7.62 -8.15 -3.01
N LYS A 72 8.47 -7.62 -3.91
CA LYS A 72 9.41 -8.43 -4.69
C LYS A 72 10.52 -9.04 -3.85
N ALA A 73 10.93 -8.35 -2.79
CA ALA A 73 11.97 -8.80 -1.87
C ALA A 73 11.41 -9.64 -0.71
N GLU A 74 10.09 -9.86 -0.66
CA GLU A 74 9.39 -10.49 0.47
C GLU A 74 9.61 -9.76 1.81
N ASP A 75 9.93 -8.46 1.75
CA ASP A 75 10.11 -7.58 2.91
C ASP A 75 8.77 -6.96 3.34
N TYR A 76 7.95 -7.77 4.00
CA TYR A 76 6.58 -7.39 4.34
C TYR A 76 6.49 -6.35 5.46
N LEU A 77 7.41 -6.37 6.43
CA LEU A 77 7.47 -5.31 7.45
C LEU A 77 7.90 -3.98 6.83
N GLY A 78 8.88 -4.00 5.92
CA GLY A 78 9.26 -2.81 5.17
C GLY A 78 8.13 -2.28 4.28
N ALA A 79 7.24 -3.15 3.78
CA ALA A 79 6.08 -2.76 3.01
C ALA A 79 5.14 -1.81 3.80
N PHE A 80 4.90 -2.05 5.09
CA PHE A 80 4.10 -1.15 5.93
C PHE A 80 4.74 0.23 6.12
N GLY A 81 6.07 0.32 6.09
CA GLY A 81 6.77 1.61 6.06
C GLY A 81 6.42 2.46 4.84
N TYR A 82 5.97 1.85 3.74
CA TYR A 82 5.45 2.57 2.58
C TYR A 82 3.97 2.92 2.69
N TYR A 83 3.18 2.20 3.50
CA TYR A 83 1.77 2.55 3.76
C TYR A 83 1.67 3.94 4.40
N ASP A 84 2.47 4.18 5.45
CA ASP A 84 2.51 5.45 6.15
C ASP A 84 2.98 6.59 5.23
N LYS A 85 4.01 6.33 4.42
CA LYS A 85 4.52 7.30 3.44
C LYS A 85 3.47 7.64 2.39
N ILE A 86 2.77 6.65 1.84
CA ILE A 86 1.67 6.87 0.88
C ILE A 86 0.56 7.71 1.51
N LYS A 87 0.15 7.41 2.74
CA LYS A 87 -0.85 8.18 3.48
C LYS A 87 -0.44 9.64 3.69
N SER A 88 0.86 9.90 3.85
CA SER A 88 1.42 11.25 4.01
C SER A 88 1.57 12.05 2.70
N ALA A 89 1.48 11.40 1.54
CA ALA A 89 1.82 11.97 0.23
C ALA A 89 0.74 12.89 -0.38
N LYS A 90 -0.13 13.50 0.46
CA LYS A 90 -1.20 14.44 0.06
C LYS A 90 -2.02 13.93 -1.14
N LEU A 91 -2.55 12.72 -1.01
CA LEU A 91 -3.35 12.09 -2.06
C LEU A 91 -4.61 12.93 -2.38
N THR A 92 -4.97 13.02 -3.66
CA THR A 92 -6.30 13.52 -4.05
C THR A 92 -7.39 12.54 -3.60
N ASP A 93 -8.66 12.94 -3.61
CA ASP A 93 -9.77 12.06 -3.24
C ASP A 93 -9.83 10.78 -4.09
N ALA A 94 -9.55 10.90 -5.40
CA ALA A 94 -9.49 9.76 -6.30
C ALA A 94 -8.32 8.81 -5.94
N GLN A 95 -7.16 9.36 -5.64
CA GLN A 95 -5.98 8.60 -5.23
C GLN A 95 -6.17 7.93 -3.86
N MET A 96 -6.79 8.63 -2.91
CA MET A 96 -7.14 8.10 -1.60
C MET A 96 -8.15 6.96 -1.72
N LYS A 97 -9.14 7.08 -2.62
CA LYS A 97 -10.06 5.99 -2.92
C LYS A 97 -9.30 4.76 -3.43
N THR A 98 -8.45 4.91 -4.45
CA THR A 98 -7.65 3.78 -4.95
C THR A 98 -6.75 3.19 -3.86
N TRP A 99 -6.13 4.02 -3.03
CA TRP A 99 -5.31 3.55 -1.91
C TRP A 99 -6.11 2.67 -0.95
N ASN A 100 -7.29 3.11 -0.53
CA ASN A 100 -8.15 2.33 0.36
C ASN A 100 -8.66 1.04 -0.30
N ASP A 101 -8.94 1.07 -1.61
CA ASP A 101 -9.38 -0.11 -2.35
C ASP A 101 -8.27 -1.18 -2.45
N VAL A 102 -6.99 -0.77 -2.48
CA VAL A 102 -5.84 -1.66 -2.72
C VAL A 102 -5.14 -2.11 -1.43
N LYS A 103 -5.04 -1.26 -0.40
CA LYS A 103 -4.20 -1.54 0.77
C LYS A 103 -4.64 -2.78 1.56
N ASN A 104 -5.95 -3.05 1.63
CA ASN A 104 -6.46 -4.21 2.36
C ASN A 104 -6.16 -5.52 1.61
N PRO A 105 -6.41 -5.64 0.29
CA PRO A 105 -5.92 -6.77 -0.49
C PRO A 105 -4.40 -7.01 -0.36
N LEU A 106 -3.58 -5.95 -0.37
CA LEU A 106 -2.13 -6.09 -0.14
C LEU A 106 -1.82 -6.60 1.27
N SER A 107 -2.53 -6.11 2.30
CA SER A 107 -2.41 -6.60 3.67
C SER A 107 -2.85 -8.06 3.80
N ALA A 108 -3.84 -8.50 3.02
CA ALA A 108 -4.28 -9.89 2.99
C ALA A 108 -3.17 -10.80 2.46
N ILE A 109 -2.49 -10.39 1.39
CA ILE A 109 -1.34 -11.12 0.82
C ILE A 109 -0.19 -11.19 1.84
N ILE A 110 0.11 -10.08 2.53
CA ILE A 110 1.10 -10.06 3.62
C ILE A 110 0.70 -11.06 4.71
N LEU A 111 -0.56 -11.06 5.13
CA LEU A 111 -1.05 -11.99 6.15
C LEU A 111 -0.90 -13.45 5.70
N GLU A 112 -1.34 -13.80 4.50
CA GLU A 112 -1.27 -15.17 4.00
C GLU A 112 0.17 -15.68 3.86
N ARG A 113 1.10 -14.81 3.42
CA ARG A 113 2.51 -15.21 3.17
C ARG A 113 3.33 -15.42 4.44
N ASN A 114 3.01 -14.72 5.53
CA ASN A 114 3.79 -14.77 6.78
C ASN A 114 3.25 -15.76 7.81
N PHE A 115 2.18 -16.44 7.47
CA PHE A 115 1.46 -17.30 8.38
C PHE A 115 1.26 -18.67 7.75
N SER A 116 2.30 -19.51 7.83
CA SER A 116 2.22 -20.93 7.51
C SER A 116 1.70 -21.69 8.73
N TYR A 117 0.57 -22.41 8.62
CA TYR A 117 -0.01 -23.08 9.77
C TYR A 117 -0.02 -24.60 9.67
N GLN A 118 0.41 -25.21 10.78
CA GLN A 118 0.11 -26.60 11.13
C GLN A 118 -1.09 -26.70 12.09
N ASP A 119 -1.47 -25.59 12.74
CA ASP A 119 -2.63 -25.50 13.65
C ASP A 119 -3.89 -25.10 12.89
N SER A 120 -4.95 -25.91 13.00
CA SER A 120 -6.19 -25.72 12.24
C SER A 120 -7.03 -24.52 12.70
N GLY A 121 -6.93 -24.11 13.97
CA GLY A 121 -7.67 -22.98 14.52
C GLY A 121 -7.11 -21.64 14.04
N LEU A 122 -5.78 -21.50 14.03
CA LEU A 122 -5.12 -20.29 13.51
C LEU A 122 -5.23 -20.19 11.98
N ALA A 123 -5.18 -21.33 11.29
CA ALA A 123 -5.40 -21.38 9.85
C ALA A 123 -6.79 -20.84 9.47
N ASP A 124 -7.84 -21.21 10.21
CA ASP A 124 -9.20 -20.70 9.99
C ASP A 124 -9.28 -19.18 10.24
N LEU A 125 -8.68 -18.70 11.33
CA LEU A 125 -8.65 -17.26 11.64
C LEU A 125 -7.92 -16.43 10.57
N VAL A 126 -6.78 -16.90 10.05
CA VAL A 126 -6.09 -16.21 8.95
C VAL A 126 -6.89 -16.28 7.67
N THR A 127 -7.52 -17.42 7.35
CA THR A 127 -8.37 -17.53 6.16
C THR A 127 -9.49 -16.49 6.21
N LYS A 128 -10.17 -16.37 7.35
CA LYS A 128 -11.24 -15.39 7.58
C LYS A 128 -10.75 -13.95 7.53
N ALA A 129 -9.64 -13.65 8.20
CA ALA A 129 -9.04 -12.31 8.16
C ALA A 129 -8.62 -11.92 6.74
N THR A 130 -7.99 -12.84 5.99
CA THR A 130 -7.57 -12.66 4.60
C THR A 130 -8.78 -12.39 3.70
N ALA A 131 -9.84 -13.20 3.82
CA ALA A 131 -11.06 -13.01 3.04
C ALA A 131 -11.75 -11.67 3.34
N SER A 132 -11.85 -11.27 4.62
CA SER A 132 -12.40 -9.96 4.98
C SER A 132 -11.54 -8.81 4.45
N LEU A 133 -10.20 -8.91 4.53
CA LEU A 133 -9.29 -7.91 3.98
C LEU A 133 -9.41 -7.79 2.44
N GLN A 134 -9.45 -8.90 1.73
CA GLN A 134 -9.67 -8.93 0.27
C GLN A 134 -11.04 -8.32 -0.11
N GLY A 135 -12.07 -8.59 0.68
CA GLY A 135 -13.41 -8.04 0.51
C GLY A 135 -13.58 -6.60 1.00
N ASN A 136 -12.53 -5.96 1.53
CA ASN A 136 -12.60 -4.66 2.20
C ASN A 136 -13.62 -4.59 3.38
N ASP A 137 -13.98 -5.75 3.93
CA ASP A 137 -14.80 -5.88 5.14
C ASP A 137 -13.94 -5.54 6.37
N THR A 138 -13.96 -4.26 6.74
CA THR A 138 -13.11 -3.72 7.80
C THR A 138 -13.52 -4.25 9.18
N GLU A 139 -14.81 -4.49 9.40
CA GLU A 139 -15.32 -4.96 10.68
C GLU A 139 -14.94 -6.43 10.89
N GLY A 140 -15.19 -7.29 9.88
CA GLY A 140 -14.74 -8.68 9.93
C GLY A 140 -13.23 -8.79 10.04
N ALA A 141 -12.47 -8.02 9.24
CA ALA A 141 -11.02 -8.01 9.33
C ALA A 141 -10.53 -7.61 10.73
N SER A 142 -11.06 -6.52 11.31
CA SER A 142 -10.72 -6.08 12.66
C SER A 142 -11.02 -7.14 13.72
N ASN A 143 -12.18 -7.79 13.63
CA ASN A 143 -12.57 -8.87 14.54
C ASN A 143 -11.60 -10.06 14.48
N TYR A 144 -11.33 -10.60 13.29
CA TYR A 144 -10.46 -11.76 13.14
C TYR A 144 -8.99 -11.45 13.44
N LEU A 145 -8.49 -10.27 13.06
CA LEU A 145 -7.14 -9.82 13.39
C LEU A 145 -6.96 -9.63 14.91
N THR A 146 -7.99 -9.15 15.61
CA THR A 146 -7.96 -9.05 17.07
C THR A 146 -7.82 -10.42 17.73
N GLN A 147 -8.56 -11.42 17.25
CA GLN A 147 -8.46 -12.80 17.73
C GLN A 147 -7.08 -13.40 17.42
N LEU A 148 -6.54 -13.17 16.21
CA LEU A 148 -5.18 -13.59 15.85
C LEU A 148 -4.14 -12.96 16.77
N LYS A 149 -4.22 -11.65 17.02
CA LYS A 149 -3.27 -10.93 17.88
C LYS A 149 -3.19 -11.49 19.31
N GLN A 150 -4.31 -12.02 19.80
CA GLN A 150 -4.42 -12.61 21.13
C GLN A 150 -3.90 -14.05 21.22
N ALA A 151 -3.67 -14.73 20.09
CA ALA A 151 -3.14 -16.07 20.09
C ALA A 151 -1.72 -16.11 20.67
N ALA A 152 -1.53 -16.88 21.75
CA ALA A 152 -0.27 -16.99 22.47
C ALA A 152 0.87 -17.59 21.62
N THR A 153 0.51 -18.39 20.61
CA THR A 153 1.41 -19.13 19.72
C THR A 153 2.06 -18.27 18.64
N LEU A 154 1.60 -17.03 18.41
CA LEU A 154 2.21 -16.17 17.40
C LEU A 154 3.60 -15.70 17.82
N SER A 155 4.53 -15.71 16.86
CA SER A 155 5.84 -15.11 17.00
C SER A 155 5.73 -13.58 17.19
N ALA A 156 6.81 -12.94 17.68
CA ALA A 156 6.84 -11.50 17.82
C ALA A 156 6.65 -10.77 16.47
N GLU A 157 7.23 -11.33 15.40
CA GLU A 157 7.10 -10.82 14.03
C GLU A 157 5.65 -10.92 13.52
N GLN A 158 5.00 -12.07 13.72
CA GLN A 158 3.59 -12.26 13.37
C GLN A 158 2.66 -11.31 14.12
N LYS A 159 2.94 -11.06 15.40
CA LYS A 159 2.21 -10.05 16.19
C LYS A 159 2.43 -8.63 15.66
N ALA A 160 3.63 -8.30 15.19
CA ALA A 160 3.92 -7.01 14.57
C ALA A 160 3.13 -6.84 13.26
N ILE A 161 3.16 -7.84 12.38
CA ILE A 161 2.39 -7.85 11.12
C ILE A 161 0.90 -7.62 11.39
N VAL A 162 0.30 -8.38 12.31
CA VAL A 162 -1.11 -8.19 12.67
C VAL A 162 -1.37 -6.79 13.22
N GLY A 163 -0.45 -6.26 14.04
CA GLY A 163 -0.50 -4.90 14.55
C GLY A 163 -0.50 -3.85 13.43
N ASP A 164 0.40 -3.98 12.46
CA ASP A 164 0.54 -3.04 11.35
C ASP A 164 -0.64 -3.09 10.39
N ILE A 165 -1.19 -4.29 10.11
CA ILE A 165 -2.42 -4.43 9.33
C ILE A 165 -3.57 -3.71 10.04
N MET A 166 -3.75 -3.96 11.34
CA MET A 166 -4.82 -3.33 12.13
C MET A 166 -4.70 -1.81 12.16
N ALA A 167 -3.49 -1.26 12.28
CA ALA A 167 -3.22 0.18 12.25
C ALA A 167 -3.54 0.82 10.89
N ASN A 168 -3.54 0.00 9.83
CA ASN A 168 -3.71 0.44 8.45
C ASN A 168 -5.05 0.05 7.83
N LEU A 169 -5.98 -0.54 8.58
CA LEU A 169 -7.36 -0.71 8.15
C LEU A 169 -7.95 0.64 7.66
N PRO A 170 -8.97 0.65 6.80
CA PRO A 170 -9.53 1.86 6.21
C PRO A 170 -9.66 2.98 7.22
N LEU A 171 -9.12 4.15 6.85
CA LEU A 171 -9.36 5.36 7.60
C LEU A 171 -10.85 5.59 7.43
N LEU A 172 -11.62 5.44 8.52
CA LEU A 172 -13.03 5.80 8.52
C LEU A 172 -13.13 7.23 7.94
N LYS A 173 -14.03 7.38 6.96
CA LYS A 173 -14.35 8.67 6.35
C LYS A 173 -14.84 9.66 7.40
#